data_AF-A0A958XL92-F1
#
_entry.id   AF-A0A958XL92-F1
#
_cell.length_a   1.000
_cell.length_b   1.000
_cell.length_c   1.000
_cell.angle_alpha   90.00
_cell.angle_beta   90.00
_cell.angle_gamma   90.00
#
_symmetry.space_group_name_H-M   'P 1'
#
loop_
_entity.id
_entity.type
_entity.pdbx_description
1 polymer ?
#
loop_
_entity_poly.entity_id
_entity_poly.type
_entity_poly.pdbx_seq_one_letter_code
_entity_poly.pdbx_strand_id
1 'polypeptide(L)'
;MSILFGLLVLILLAAGLYLQRRQRKTWVKEERYEESGNWIDKRSGERGTYGSLDAQREQERKTLTDQGRANELARLLRDYFFEHYPGFANLNNDQLKAFTAAARNQASQLFQTASSLQKGQSTDPHEAPDSETEHTQPLKKIMLDFSYQAFPALLDLELEQIKQFDRAAASGAAHLVKTAGQL
;
A
#
# COMPACT_ATOMS: atom_id res chain seq x y z
N MET A 1 2.30 62.01 -10.70
CA MET A 1 1.69 60.78 -10.14
C MET A 1 1.71 59.62 -11.15
N SER A 2 1.37 59.82 -12.43
CA SER A 2 1.30 58.75 -13.44
C SER A 2 2.66 58.13 -13.84
N ILE A 3 3.72 58.94 -13.94
CA ILE A 3 5.06 58.46 -14.34
C ILE A 3 5.69 57.54 -13.28
N LEU A 4 5.49 57.85 -11.99
CA LEU A 4 5.99 57.04 -10.87
C LEU A 4 5.32 55.65 -10.83
N PHE A 5 4.03 55.59 -11.14
CA PHE A 5 3.30 54.31 -11.23
C PHE A 5 3.80 53.45 -12.39
N GLY A 6 4.03 54.06 -13.56
CA GLY A 6 4.59 53.35 -14.72
C GLY A 6 5.98 52.76 -14.45
N LEU A 7 6.82 53.49 -13.73
CA LEU A 7 8.17 53.04 -13.36
C LEU A 7 8.13 51.87 -12.36
N LEU A 8 7.19 51.90 -11.41
CA LEU A 8 7.02 50.84 -10.42
C LEU A 8 6.54 49.54 -11.06
N VAL A 9 5.60 49.61 -12.02
CA VAL A 9 5.14 48.44 -12.79
C VAL A 9 6.28 47.82 -13.59
N LEU A 10 7.15 48.64 -14.18
CA LEU A 10 8.28 48.18 -14.98
C LEU A 10 9.32 47.44 -14.12
N ILE A 11 9.58 47.93 -12.91
CA ILE A 11 10.46 47.27 -11.92
C ILE A 11 9.88 45.92 -11.49
N LEU A 12 8.57 45.84 -11.22
CA LEU A 12 7.92 44.58 -10.84
C LEU A 12 7.97 43.53 -11.96
N LEU A 13 7.76 43.95 -13.21
CA LEU A 13 7.87 43.09 -14.38
C LEU A 13 9.30 42.55 -14.56
N ALA A 14 10.30 43.42 -14.41
CA ALA A 14 11.71 43.04 -14.50
C ALA A 14 12.09 42.06 -13.37
N ALA A 15 11.62 42.31 -12.14
CA ALA A 15 11.86 41.43 -11.00
C ALA A 15 11.21 40.05 -11.19
N GLY A 16 9.96 40.01 -11.67
CA GLY A 16 9.25 38.77 -11.98
C GLY A 16 9.95 37.93 -13.05
N LEU A 17 10.39 38.56 -14.14
CA LEU A 17 11.15 37.90 -15.20
C LEU A 17 12.52 37.40 -14.72
N TYR A 18 13.18 38.14 -13.83
CA TYR A 18 14.46 37.73 -13.24
C TYR A 18 14.30 36.50 -12.32
N LEU A 19 13.27 36.50 -11.47
CA LEU A 19 12.91 35.36 -10.61
C LEU A 19 12.56 34.13 -11.43
N GLN A 20 11.76 34.28 -12.50
CA GLN A 20 11.40 33.17 -13.39
C GLN A 20 12.63 32.59 -14.11
N ARG A 21 13.57 33.45 -14.54
CA ARG A 21 14.85 32.99 -15.12
C ARG A 21 15.71 32.23 -14.11
N ARG A 22 15.73 32.63 -12.83
CA ARG A 22 16.44 31.89 -11.79
C ARG A 22 15.80 30.52 -11.55
N GLN A 23 14.48 30.45 -11.44
CA GLN A 23 13.75 29.19 -11.26
C GLN A 23 13.94 28.22 -12.42
N ARG A 24 13.89 28.69 -13.68
CA ARG A 24 14.19 27.84 -14.83
C ARG A 24 15.64 27.35 -14.84
N LYS A 25 16.60 28.19 -14.41
CA LYS A 25 18.01 27.78 -14.33
C LYS A 25 18.28 26.76 -13.21
N THR A 26 17.58 26.83 -12.08
CA THR A 26 17.68 25.81 -11.03
C THR A 26 17.07 24.50 -11.50
N TRP A 27 15.91 24.54 -12.16
CA TRP A 27 15.24 23.36 -12.70
C TRP A 27 16.05 22.67 -13.81
N VAL A 28 16.60 23.44 -14.76
CA VAL A 28 17.49 22.92 -15.83
C VAL A 28 18.82 22.40 -15.28
N LYS A 29 19.28 22.90 -14.12
CA LYS A 29 20.46 22.35 -13.45
C LYS A 29 20.15 21.01 -12.76
N GLU A 30 18.98 20.86 -12.16
CA GLU A 30 18.53 19.57 -11.60
C GLU A 30 18.40 18.50 -12.70
N GLU A 31 17.72 18.79 -13.82
CA GLU A 31 17.59 17.84 -14.93
C GLU A 31 18.95 17.45 -15.56
N ARG A 32 19.87 18.40 -15.76
CA ARG A 32 21.18 18.08 -16.36
C ARG A 32 22.12 17.31 -15.42
N TYR A 33 21.95 17.43 -14.11
CA TYR A 33 22.71 16.63 -13.16
C TYR A 33 22.24 15.17 -13.14
N GLU A 34 20.99 14.88 -13.53
CA GLU A 34 20.47 13.52 -13.68
C GLU A 34 20.87 12.88 -15.01
N GLU A 35 20.98 13.64 -16.11
CA GLU A 35 21.31 13.09 -17.44
C GLU A 35 22.80 13.12 -17.82
N SER A 36 23.59 14.06 -17.29
CA SER A 36 25.04 14.06 -17.58
C SER A 36 25.72 13.06 -16.66
N GLY A 37 25.89 11.84 -17.16
CA GLY A 37 26.65 10.73 -16.59
C GLY A 37 28.13 11.06 -16.35
N ASN A 38 28.40 12.06 -15.51
CA ASN A 38 29.63 12.19 -14.79
C ASN A 38 29.58 11.11 -13.71
N TRP A 39 30.05 9.93 -14.09
CA TRP A 39 30.56 8.87 -13.23
C TRP A 39 31.74 9.43 -12.41
N ILE A 40 31.48 10.44 -11.59
CA ILE A 40 32.39 10.89 -10.57
C ILE A 40 32.35 9.78 -9.53
N ASP A 41 33.47 9.09 -9.45
CA ASP A 41 33.90 8.18 -8.41
C ASP A 41 33.65 8.78 -7.01
N LYS A 42 32.38 8.73 -6.56
CA LYS A 42 31.99 9.11 -5.22
C LYS A 42 32.39 7.97 -4.31
N ARG A 43 33.55 8.16 -3.69
CA ARG A 43 34.12 7.38 -2.60
C ARG A 43 33.02 6.95 -1.63
N SER A 44 33.13 5.72 -1.14
CA SER A 44 32.16 5.01 -0.30
C SER A 44 31.62 5.78 0.92
N GLY A 45 32.30 6.84 1.37
CA GLY A 45 31.87 7.68 2.50
C GLY A 45 30.78 8.73 2.23
N GLU A 46 30.58 9.18 0.98
CA GLU A 46 29.54 10.19 0.65
C GLU A 46 28.25 9.57 0.06
N ARG A 47 28.23 8.24 -0.12
CA ARG A 47 27.02 7.49 -0.53
C ARG A 47 25.94 7.42 0.56
N GLY A 48 26.27 7.80 1.79
CA GLY A 48 25.40 7.63 2.95
C GLY A 48 24.08 8.40 2.90
N THR A 49 24.01 9.53 2.19
CA THR A 49 22.84 10.42 2.22
C THR A 49 21.87 10.24 1.06
N TYR A 50 22.36 9.92 -0.15
CA TYR A 50 21.49 9.73 -1.33
C TYR A 50 20.96 8.29 -1.44
N GLY A 51 21.80 7.29 -1.17
CA GLY A 51 21.35 5.89 -1.16
C GLY A 51 20.37 5.57 -0.03
N SER A 52 20.48 6.26 1.12
CA SER A 52 19.52 6.13 2.22
C SER A 52 18.20 6.85 1.93
N LEU A 53 18.24 8.00 1.25
CA LEU A 53 17.04 8.73 0.83
C LEU A 53 16.24 7.96 -0.23
N ASP A 54 16.93 7.36 -1.20
CA ASP A 54 16.29 6.54 -2.24
C ASP A 54 15.69 5.26 -1.64
N ALA A 55 16.42 4.61 -0.72
CA ALA A 55 15.89 3.47 0.03
C ALA A 55 14.67 3.84 0.90
N GLN A 56 14.68 5.02 1.52
CA GLN A 56 13.53 5.52 2.29
C GLN A 56 12.32 5.77 1.38
N ARG A 57 12.50 6.46 0.26
CA ARG A 57 11.40 6.73 -0.69
C ARG A 57 10.85 5.46 -1.32
N GLU A 58 11.69 4.49 -1.63
CA GLU A 58 11.23 3.20 -2.16
C GLU A 58 10.47 2.41 -1.10
N GLN A 59 10.93 2.45 0.15
CA GLN A 59 10.21 1.86 1.28
C GLN A 59 8.85 2.54 1.51
N GLU A 60 8.77 3.87 1.38
CA GLU A 60 7.52 4.63 1.45
C GLU A 60 6.56 4.23 0.33
N ARG A 61 7.04 4.15 -0.91
CA ARG A 61 6.24 3.71 -2.06
C ARG A 61 5.68 2.31 -1.86
N LYS A 62 6.52 1.40 -1.37
CA LYS A 62 6.09 0.04 -1.05
C LYS A 62 5.03 0.03 0.04
N THR A 63 5.24 0.80 1.10
CA THR A 63 4.28 0.93 2.21
C THR A 63 2.93 1.46 1.74
N LEU A 64 2.92 2.50 0.90
CA LEU A 64 1.69 3.05 0.32
C LEU A 64 0.98 2.05 -0.58
N THR A 65 1.74 1.28 -1.38
CA THR A 65 1.19 0.23 -2.24
C THR A 65 0.54 -0.88 -1.41
N ASP A 66 1.22 -1.34 -0.37
CA ASP A 66 0.71 -2.39 0.52
C ASP A 66 -0.53 -1.92 1.29
N GLN A 67 -0.56 -0.67 1.75
CA GLN A 67 -1.76 -0.06 2.34
C GLN A 67 -2.91 0.03 1.34
N GLY A 68 -2.65 0.42 0.09
CA GLY A 68 -3.65 0.47 -0.97
C GLY A 68 -4.28 -0.90 -1.23
N ARG A 69 -3.45 -1.94 -1.32
CA ARG A 69 -3.91 -3.33 -1.47
C ARG A 69 -4.74 -3.78 -0.27
N ALA A 70 -4.31 -3.46 0.94
CA ALA A 70 -5.02 -3.87 2.16
C ALA A 70 -6.39 -3.19 2.28
N ASN A 71 -6.48 -1.92 1.89
CA ASN A 71 -7.74 -1.20 1.81
C ASN A 71 -8.69 -1.79 0.77
N GLU A 72 -8.17 -2.18 -0.40
CA GLU A 72 -8.99 -2.76 -1.46
C GLU A 72 -9.54 -4.15 -1.08
N LEU A 73 -8.69 -5.02 -0.52
CA LEU A 73 -9.17 -6.30 -0.01
C LEU A 73 -10.19 -6.11 1.12
N ALA A 74 -9.94 -5.19 2.05
CA ALA A 74 -10.91 -4.88 3.12
C ALA A 74 -12.25 -4.38 2.58
N ARG A 75 -12.23 -3.60 1.48
CA ARG A 75 -13.45 -3.16 0.79
C ARG A 75 -14.21 -4.36 0.22
N LEU A 76 -13.56 -5.24 -0.53
CA LEU A 76 -14.19 -6.44 -1.12
C LEU A 76 -14.82 -7.33 -0.04
N LEU A 77 -14.11 -7.54 1.06
CA LEU A 77 -14.62 -8.33 2.19
C LEU A 77 -15.85 -7.67 2.80
N ARG A 78 -15.79 -6.38 3.09
CA ARG A 78 -16.93 -5.63 3.64
C ARG A 78 -18.14 -5.65 2.69
N ASP A 79 -17.91 -5.47 1.40
CA ASP A 79 -18.98 -5.47 0.40
C ASP A 79 -19.68 -6.85 0.35
N TYR A 80 -18.91 -7.96 0.45
CA TYR A 80 -19.49 -9.30 0.63
C TYR A 80 -20.38 -9.41 1.88
N PHE A 81 -19.91 -8.89 3.03
CA PHE A 81 -20.71 -8.91 4.27
C PHE A 81 -21.98 -8.07 4.15
N PHE A 82 -21.94 -6.93 3.47
CA PHE A 82 -23.12 -6.11 3.20
C PHE A 82 -24.18 -6.86 2.38
N GLU A 83 -23.76 -7.65 1.41
CA GLU A 83 -24.66 -8.36 0.49
C GLU A 83 -25.22 -9.65 1.09
N HIS A 84 -24.40 -10.37 1.87
CA HIS A 84 -24.70 -11.76 2.24
C HIS A 84 -24.86 -12.02 3.73
N TYR A 85 -24.35 -11.16 4.62
CA TYR A 85 -24.38 -11.43 6.05
C TYR A 85 -25.62 -10.83 6.72
N PRO A 86 -26.45 -11.63 7.41
CA PRO A 86 -27.69 -11.16 8.02
C PRO A 86 -27.45 -10.01 9.01
N GLY A 87 -28.21 -8.93 8.86
CA GLY A 87 -28.16 -7.77 9.77
C GLY A 87 -26.94 -6.85 9.60
N PHE A 88 -25.96 -7.21 8.77
CA PHE A 88 -24.75 -6.41 8.57
C PHE A 88 -25.04 -5.02 7.99
N ALA A 89 -26.03 -4.92 7.09
CA ALA A 89 -26.48 -3.66 6.53
C ALA A 89 -27.11 -2.69 7.55
N ASN A 90 -27.51 -3.20 8.72
CA ASN A 90 -28.13 -2.41 9.79
C ASN A 90 -27.12 -1.95 10.86
N LEU A 91 -25.83 -2.30 10.71
CA LEU A 91 -24.80 -1.87 11.64
C LEU A 91 -24.64 -0.35 11.63
N ASN A 92 -24.38 0.22 12.79
CA ASN A 92 -24.10 1.64 12.91
C ASN A 92 -22.70 1.98 12.36
N ASN A 93 -22.43 3.28 12.18
CA ASN A 93 -21.16 3.75 11.61
C ASN A 93 -19.92 3.32 12.41
N ASP A 94 -20.03 3.18 13.73
CA ASP A 94 -18.89 2.80 14.57
C ASP A 94 -18.60 1.30 14.47
N GLN A 95 -19.62 0.46 14.42
CA GLN A 95 -19.52 -0.97 14.14
C GLN A 95 -18.94 -1.22 12.75
N LEU A 96 -19.39 -0.49 11.72
CA LEU A 96 -18.85 -0.59 10.36
C LEU A 96 -17.39 -0.18 10.29
N LYS A 97 -16.98 0.86 11.02
CA LYS A 97 -15.57 1.26 11.13
C LYS A 97 -14.73 0.19 11.83
N ALA A 98 -15.23 -0.37 12.93
CA ALA A 98 -14.57 -1.44 13.66
C ALA A 98 -14.37 -2.69 12.78
N PHE A 99 -15.41 -3.10 12.06
CA PHE A 99 -15.32 -4.20 11.10
C PHE A 99 -14.30 -3.90 9.99
N THR A 100 -14.37 -2.70 9.40
CA THR A 100 -13.45 -2.31 8.32
C THR A 100 -11.99 -2.31 8.81
N ALA A 101 -11.74 -1.90 10.05
CA ALA A 101 -10.42 -1.99 10.66
C ALA A 101 -9.97 -3.45 10.85
N ALA A 102 -10.87 -4.33 11.31
CA ALA A 102 -10.59 -5.76 11.40
C ALA A 102 -10.26 -6.38 10.04
N ALA A 103 -11.03 -6.05 9.00
CA ALA A 103 -10.78 -6.50 7.63
C ALA A 103 -9.44 -6.05 7.08
N ARG A 104 -9.04 -4.79 7.31
CA ARG A 104 -7.70 -4.29 6.94
C ARG A 104 -6.58 -5.01 7.67
N ASN A 105 -6.76 -5.29 8.96
CA ASN A 105 -5.77 -6.02 9.75
C ASN A 105 -5.58 -7.43 9.22
N GLN A 106 -6.67 -8.13 8.90
CA GLN A 106 -6.61 -9.47 8.29
C GLN A 106 -5.96 -9.45 6.90
N ALA A 107 -6.29 -8.46 6.06
CA ALA A 107 -5.63 -8.28 4.77
C ALA A 107 -4.12 -8.05 4.91
N SER A 108 -3.72 -7.22 5.88
CA SER A 108 -2.31 -6.91 6.14
C SER A 108 -1.54 -8.14 6.63
N GLN A 109 -2.13 -8.93 7.53
CA GLN A 109 -1.56 -10.20 8.00
C GLN A 109 -1.38 -11.20 6.85
N LEU A 110 -2.40 -11.35 6.00
CA LEU A 110 -2.32 -12.25 4.84
C LEU A 110 -1.18 -11.84 3.89
N PHE A 111 -0.98 -10.55 3.65
CA PHE A 111 0.10 -10.08 2.78
C PHE A 111 1.48 -10.20 3.41
N GLN A 112 1.57 -10.09 4.73
CA GLN A 112 2.80 -10.42 5.46
C GLN A 112 3.14 -11.90 5.28
N THR A 113 2.17 -12.80 5.46
CA THR A 113 2.34 -14.24 5.21
C THR A 113 2.78 -14.50 3.77
N ALA A 114 2.13 -13.89 2.77
CA ALA A 114 2.52 -14.00 1.36
C ALA A 114 3.99 -13.59 1.13
N SER A 115 4.40 -12.43 1.68
CA SER A 115 5.76 -11.90 1.57
C SER A 115 6.79 -12.78 2.28
N SER A 116 6.47 -13.35 3.43
CA SER A 116 7.33 -14.28 4.16
C SER A 116 7.52 -15.59 3.40
N LEU A 117 6.45 -16.17 2.86
CA LEU A 117 6.51 -17.40 2.07
C LEU A 117 7.34 -17.22 0.79
N GLN A 118 7.18 -16.09 0.09
CA GLN A 118 8.01 -15.74 -1.08
C GLN A 118 9.51 -15.64 -0.76
N LYS A 119 9.86 -15.30 0.48
CA LYS A 119 11.25 -15.25 0.95
C LYS A 119 11.75 -16.60 1.49
N GLY A 120 10.94 -17.65 1.41
CA GLY A 120 11.24 -18.96 1.98
C GLY A 120 11.27 -18.99 3.51
N GLN A 121 10.63 -18.01 4.18
CA GLN A 121 10.56 -17.96 5.63
C GLN A 121 9.40 -18.82 6.13
N SER A 122 9.64 -19.61 7.18
CA SER A 122 8.55 -20.33 7.86
C SER A 122 7.63 -19.33 8.55
N THR A 123 6.35 -19.41 8.25
CA THR A 123 5.30 -18.66 8.95
C THR A 123 4.74 -19.51 10.09
N ASP A 124 4.21 -18.84 11.11
CA ASP A 124 3.53 -19.56 12.20
C ASP A 124 2.42 -20.45 11.64
N PRO A 125 2.24 -21.67 12.18
CA PRO A 125 1.20 -22.56 11.71
C PRO A 125 -0.17 -21.94 12.00
N HIS A 126 -0.89 -21.60 10.94
CA HIS A 126 -2.31 -21.28 11.04
C HIS A 126 -3.10 -22.58 11.26
N GLU A 127 -3.84 -22.63 12.36
CA GLU A 127 -4.79 -23.70 12.61
C GLU A 127 -5.90 -23.65 11.57
N ALA A 128 -6.27 -24.82 11.04
CA ALA A 128 -7.44 -24.93 10.21
C ALA A 128 -8.67 -24.61 11.08
N PRO A 129 -9.62 -23.78 10.62
CA PRO A 129 -10.81 -23.51 11.39
C PRO A 129 -11.61 -24.80 11.66
N ASP A 130 -12.12 -24.94 12.89
CA ASP A 130 -12.83 -26.15 13.37
C ASP A 130 -14.08 -26.52 12.55
N SER A 131 -14.67 -25.55 11.83
CA SER A 131 -15.78 -25.80 10.90
C SER A 131 -15.84 -24.74 9.80
N GLU A 132 -16.16 -25.19 8.58
CA GLU A 132 -16.45 -24.30 7.46
C GLU A 132 -17.89 -23.81 7.58
N THR A 133 -18.06 -22.49 7.77
CA THR A 133 -19.39 -21.86 7.74
C THR A 133 -19.75 -21.45 6.32
N GLU A 134 -21.04 -21.18 6.08
CA GLU A 134 -21.56 -20.70 4.78
C GLU A 134 -20.80 -19.48 4.25
N HIS A 135 -20.31 -18.61 5.15
CA HIS A 135 -19.59 -17.40 4.79
C HIS A 135 -18.07 -17.57 4.72
N THR A 136 -17.50 -18.57 5.42
CA THR A 136 -16.03 -18.75 5.48
C THR A 136 -15.43 -19.09 4.11
N GLN A 137 -16.07 -19.99 3.35
CA GLN A 137 -15.55 -20.44 2.05
C GLN A 137 -15.54 -19.32 0.98
N PRO A 138 -16.64 -18.57 0.77
CA PRO A 138 -16.62 -17.44 -0.16
C PRO A 138 -15.60 -16.35 0.21
N LEU A 139 -15.47 -16.03 1.49
CA LEU A 139 -14.49 -15.04 1.96
C LEU A 139 -13.05 -15.51 1.74
N LYS A 140 -12.77 -16.77 2.06
CA LYS A 140 -11.47 -17.39 1.78
C LYS A 140 -11.14 -17.28 0.29
N LYS A 141 -12.11 -17.59 -0.58
CA LYS A 141 -11.94 -17.46 -2.03
C LYS A 141 -11.61 -16.03 -2.45
N ILE A 142 -12.35 -15.03 -1.97
CA ILE A 142 -12.07 -13.60 -2.25
C ILE A 142 -10.64 -13.25 -1.84
N MET A 143 -10.20 -13.69 -0.65
CA MET A 143 -8.86 -13.43 -0.14
C MET A 143 -7.79 -14.07 -1.04
N LEU A 144 -7.97 -15.34 -1.42
CA LEU A 144 -7.03 -16.05 -2.29
C LEU A 144 -6.97 -15.44 -3.69
N ASP A 145 -8.13 -15.22 -4.32
CA ASP A 145 -8.22 -14.65 -5.68
C ASP A 145 -7.53 -13.29 -5.73
N PHE A 146 -7.77 -12.42 -4.74
CA PHE A 146 -7.10 -11.13 -4.62
C PHE A 146 -5.59 -11.30 -4.42
N SER A 147 -5.17 -12.20 -3.53
CA SER A 147 -3.77 -12.41 -3.22
C SER A 147 -2.97 -12.95 -4.40
N TYR A 148 -3.51 -13.89 -5.18
CA TYR A 148 -2.84 -14.38 -6.39
C TYR A 148 -2.71 -13.32 -7.48
N GLN A 149 -3.68 -12.39 -7.56
CA GLN A 149 -3.57 -11.23 -8.46
C GLN A 149 -2.52 -10.22 -7.97
N ALA A 150 -2.50 -9.93 -6.66
CA ALA A 150 -1.60 -8.96 -6.07
C ALA A 150 -0.15 -9.47 -5.95
N PHE A 151 0.03 -10.79 -5.81
CA PHE A 151 1.30 -11.46 -5.60
C PHE A 151 1.44 -12.70 -6.51
N PRO A 152 1.65 -12.53 -7.83
CA PRO A 152 1.69 -13.64 -8.78
C PRO A 152 2.74 -14.71 -8.45
N ALA A 153 3.87 -14.31 -7.85
CA ALA A 153 4.93 -15.23 -7.42
C ALA A 153 4.48 -16.23 -6.32
N LEU A 154 3.28 -16.07 -5.74
CA LEU A 154 2.68 -17.11 -4.89
C LEU A 154 2.37 -18.40 -5.66
N LEU A 155 2.21 -18.32 -6.99
CA LEU A 155 1.95 -19.49 -7.84
C LEU A 155 3.19 -20.38 -8.03
N ASP A 156 4.38 -19.83 -7.80
CA ASP A 156 5.66 -20.54 -7.93
C ASP A 156 6.08 -21.23 -6.61
N LEU A 157 5.27 -21.10 -5.55
CA LEU A 157 5.57 -21.68 -4.25
C LEU A 157 5.41 -23.21 -4.23
N GLU A 158 6.10 -23.85 -3.30
CA GLU A 158 5.93 -25.28 -3.06
C GLU A 158 4.54 -25.59 -2.47
N LEU A 159 4.06 -26.82 -2.72
CA LEU A 159 2.72 -27.24 -2.30
C LEU A 159 2.44 -27.00 -0.80
N GLU A 160 3.43 -27.23 0.07
CA GLU A 160 3.28 -27.02 1.50
C GLU A 160 3.15 -25.54 1.87
N GLN A 161 3.85 -24.65 1.16
CA GLN A 161 3.72 -23.20 1.34
C GLN A 161 2.35 -22.71 0.84
N ILE A 162 1.86 -23.26 -0.28
CA ILE A 162 0.51 -22.98 -0.78
C ILE A 162 -0.53 -23.40 0.26
N LYS A 163 -0.38 -24.59 0.88
CA LYS A 163 -1.27 -25.03 1.97
C LYS A 163 -1.22 -24.13 3.20
N GLN A 164 -0.03 -23.63 3.57
CA GLN A 164 0.11 -22.67 4.67
C GLN A 164 -0.62 -21.37 4.36
N PHE A 165 -0.47 -20.87 3.12
CA PHE A 165 -1.18 -19.68 2.67
C PHE A 165 -2.70 -19.88 2.63
N ASP A 166 -3.16 -21.04 2.16
CA ASP A 166 -4.55 -21.44 2.14
C ASP A 166 -5.17 -21.47 3.55
N ARG A 167 -4.44 -22.00 4.55
CA ARG A 167 -4.84 -21.99 5.97
C ARG A 167 -4.87 -20.57 6.53
N ALA A 168 -3.91 -19.71 6.18
CA ALA A 168 -3.91 -18.32 6.59
C ALA A 168 -5.17 -17.59 6.09
N ALA A 169 -5.52 -17.79 4.81
CA ALA A 169 -6.75 -17.24 4.23
C ALA A 169 -8.00 -17.79 4.92
N ALA A 170 -8.06 -19.09 5.21
CA ALA A 170 -9.18 -19.73 5.92
C ALA A 170 -9.34 -19.19 7.34
N SER A 171 -8.24 -19.07 8.09
CA SER A 171 -8.22 -18.50 9.45
C SER A 171 -8.68 -17.04 9.44
N GLY A 172 -8.21 -16.23 8.49
CA GLY A 172 -8.61 -14.84 8.36
C GLY A 172 -10.10 -14.69 8.04
N ALA A 173 -10.61 -15.50 7.12
CA ALA A 173 -12.04 -15.54 6.80
C ALA A 173 -12.90 -15.92 8.02
N ALA A 174 -12.52 -16.97 8.75
CA ALA A 174 -13.23 -17.39 9.96
C ALA A 174 -13.22 -16.30 11.06
N HIS A 175 -12.09 -15.60 11.24
CA HIS A 175 -12.00 -14.48 12.16
C HIS A 175 -12.98 -13.35 11.79
N LEU A 176 -13.13 -13.03 10.51
CA LEU A 176 -14.04 -11.97 10.06
C LEU A 176 -15.51 -12.35 10.28
N VAL A 177 -15.88 -13.60 10.00
CA VAL A 177 -17.24 -14.11 10.30
C VAL A 177 -17.53 -14.00 11.80
N LYS A 178 -16.59 -14.43 12.64
CA LYS A 178 -16.72 -14.31 14.10
C LYS A 178 -16.85 -12.85 14.54
N THR A 179 -16.06 -11.96 13.94
CA THR A 179 -16.10 -10.52 14.23
C THR A 179 -17.45 -9.92 13.85
N ALA A 180 -17.99 -10.25 12.67
CA ALA A 180 -19.30 -9.79 12.24
C ALA A 180 -20.43 -10.29 13.14
N GLY A 181 -20.34 -11.51 13.67
CA GLY A 181 -21.30 -12.05 14.63
C GLY A 181 -21.23 -11.44 16.04
N GLN A 182 -20.19 -10.66 16.35
CA GLN A 182 -20.02 -9.96 17.63
C GLN A 182 -20.45 -8.50 17.59
N LEU A 183 -20.72 -7.97 16.38
CA LEU A 183 -21.16 -6.59 16.16
C LEU A 183 -22.69 -6.51 16.17
#